data_AF-A0A1S8A6Y7-F1
#
_entry.id   AF-A0A1S8A6Y7-F1
#
_cell.length_a   1.000
_cell.length_b   1.000
_cell.length_c   1.000
_cell.angle_alpha   90.00
_cell.angle_beta   90.00
_cell.angle_gamma   90.00
#
_symmetry.space_group_name_H-M   'P 1'
#
loop_
_entity.id
_entity.type
_entity.pdbx_description
1 polymer ?
#
loop_
_entity_poly.entity_id
_entity_poly.type
_entity_poly.pdbx_seq_one_letter_code
_entity_poly.pdbx_strand_id
1 'polypeptide(L)'
;MTQGGHADVGGGWEILPGSKSASHVPLVYMIRQARRAGLHFDPEKLIEMGLAEANVQTDTGNSHGNGYRDEDMRVPDIRIDVSNPSSMPSPNGHGVQENWGHFKVHDFGGRTEGHSKPFHEMMHKAHVARIHDSLEFSSGLGTIPVLSWKFMEYLPFRRMDLRPDGSWKPIRWPLPGGETRDIPHTARIHGSVIRRMKQDDTYRPGNLIIGGGGRGLRRAPELYGIGEWECVEGSGDPVDEVWVKKAASPVDQ
;
A
#
# COMPACT_ATOMS: atom_id res chain seq x y z
N MET A 1 -8.01 3.04 -2.96
CA MET A 1 -7.71 1.78 -2.23
C MET A 1 -6.48 1.12 -2.84
N THR A 2 -5.61 0.57 -2.01
CA THR A 2 -4.43 -0.22 -2.41
C THR A 2 -4.64 -1.67 -2.02
N GLN A 3 -3.82 -2.57 -2.57
CA GLN A 3 -3.85 -3.98 -2.20
C GLN A 3 -3.20 -4.23 -0.82
N GLY A 4 -3.66 -5.30 -0.14
CA GLY A 4 -3.00 -5.89 1.01
C GLY A 4 -3.60 -5.50 2.35
N GLY A 5 -3.00 -6.03 3.42
CA GLY A 5 -3.38 -5.75 4.80
C GLY A 5 -2.75 -4.44 5.32
N HIS A 6 -2.89 -4.23 6.64
CA HIS A 6 -2.42 -3.00 7.29
C HIS A 6 -0.92 -2.73 7.04
N ALA A 7 -0.07 -3.73 7.24
CA ALA A 7 1.38 -3.62 7.07
C ALA A 7 1.85 -3.73 5.60
N ASP A 8 1.00 -4.16 4.66
CA ASP A 8 1.32 -4.06 3.22
C ASP A 8 1.17 -2.61 2.72
N VAL A 9 0.42 -1.76 3.44
CA VAL A 9 0.30 -0.32 3.17
C VAL A 9 1.25 0.49 4.03
N GLY A 10 1.26 0.24 5.34
CA GLY A 10 2.08 0.96 6.31
C GLY A 10 3.53 0.50 6.42
N GLY A 11 3.87 -0.68 5.88
CA GLY A 11 5.16 -1.34 6.09
C GLY A 11 5.20 -2.15 7.39
N GLY A 12 6.35 -2.78 7.64
CA GLY A 12 6.59 -3.59 8.85
C GLY A 12 6.66 -5.10 8.62
N TRP A 13 6.46 -5.56 7.38
CA TRP A 13 6.73 -6.96 7.01
C TRP A 13 8.21 -7.18 6.68
N GLU A 14 8.69 -8.40 6.96
CA GLU A 14 10.00 -8.86 6.51
C GLU A 14 10.09 -8.86 4.99
N ILE A 15 11.21 -8.39 4.45
CA ILE A 15 11.46 -8.32 3.02
C ILE A 15 12.29 -9.54 2.62
N LEU A 16 11.78 -10.35 1.70
CA LEU A 16 12.55 -11.48 1.18
C LEU A 16 13.76 -10.99 0.37
N PRO A 17 14.91 -11.69 0.42
CA PRO A 17 16.08 -11.33 -0.36
C PRO A 17 15.76 -11.16 -1.86
N GLY A 18 16.15 -10.03 -2.45
CA GLY A 18 15.90 -9.72 -3.86
C GLY A 18 14.49 -9.22 -4.19
N SER A 19 13.58 -9.17 -3.22
CA SER A 19 12.23 -8.61 -3.36
C SER A 19 12.13 -7.17 -2.82
N LYS A 20 10.95 -6.55 -2.95
CA LYS A 20 10.59 -5.30 -2.26
C LYS A 20 9.28 -5.49 -1.51
N SER A 21 9.00 -4.61 -0.55
CA SER A 21 7.71 -4.60 0.15
C SER A 21 6.63 -3.98 -0.74
N ALA A 22 5.40 -4.49 -0.64
CA ALA A 22 4.22 -3.89 -1.27
C ALA A 22 4.00 -2.43 -0.78
N SER A 23 4.47 -2.09 0.43
CA SER A 23 4.36 -0.76 1.02
C SER A 23 5.21 0.30 0.32
N HIS A 24 6.13 -0.10 -0.57
CA HIS A 24 6.89 0.85 -1.39
C HIS A 24 5.98 1.66 -2.33
N VAL A 25 4.93 1.04 -2.87
CA VAL A 25 3.97 1.73 -3.77
C VAL A 25 3.24 2.88 -3.05
N PRO A 26 2.55 2.66 -1.92
CA PRO A 26 1.89 3.76 -1.19
C PRO A 26 2.89 4.77 -0.63
N LEU A 27 4.11 4.37 -0.26
CA LEU A 27 5.16 5.31 0.17
C LEU A 27 5.52 6.30 -0.94
N VAL A 28 5.80 5.81 -2.15
CA VAL A 28 6.09 6.66 -3.31
C VAL A 28 4.92 7.60 -3.62
N TYR A 29 3.69 7.09 -3.55
CA TYR A 29 2.49 7.91 -3.72
C TYR A 29 2.42 9.04 -2.69
N MET A 30 2.59 8.73 -1.39
CA MET A 30 2.56 9.72 -0.32
C MET A 30 3.63 10.80 -0.49
N ILE A 31 4.85 10.43 -0.87
CA ILE A 31 5.92 11.40 -1.14
C ILE A 31 5.55 12.31 -2.30
N ARG A 32 4.97 11.76 -3.37
CA ARG A 32 4.50 12.56 -4.52
C ARG A 32 3.38 13.53 -4.12
N GLN A 33 2.43 13.09 -3.30
CA GLN A 33 1.38 13.98 -2.77
C GLN A 33 1.96 15.07 -1.86
N ALA A 34 2.89 14.73 -0.98
CA ALA A 34 3.54 15.69 -0.10
C ALA A 34 4.32 16.75 -0.90
N ARG A 35 5.02 16.34 -1.97
CA ARG A 35 5.69 17.27 -2.90
C ARG A 35 4.71 18.19 -3.60
N ARG A 36 3.56 17.68 -4.07
CA ARG A 36 2.48 18.49 -4.66
C ARG A 36 1.91 19.50 -3.66
N ALA A 37 1.89 19.16 -2.38
CA ALA A 37 1.49 20.06 -1.29
C ALA A 37 2.59 21.05 -0.86
N GLY A 38 3.76 21.03 -1.50
CA GLY A 38 4.87 21.97 -1.23
C GLY A 38 5.91 21.46 -0.23
N LEU A 39 5.89 20.18 0.16
CA LEU A 39 6.95 19.62 0.99
C LEU A 39 8.19 19.34 0.16
N HIS A 40 9.31 19.94 0.55
CA HIS A 40 10.60 19.74 -0.10
C HIS A 40 11.31 18.52 0.49
N PHE A 41 11.89 17.71 -0.38
CA PHE A 41 12.69 16.55 -0.02
C PHE A 41 14.04 16.65 -0.73
N ASP A 42 15.05 16.04 -0.13
CA ASP A 42 16.37 15.88 -0.72
C ASP A 42 16.27 14.93 -1.94
N PRO A 43 16.50 15.43 -3.17
CA PRO A 43 16.32 14.64 -4.38
C PRO A 43 17.31 13.47 -4.48
N GLU A 44 18.52 13.62 -3.95
CA GLU A 44 19.54 12.57 -3.99
C GLU A 44 19.11 11.38 -3.14
N LYS A 45 18.62 11.65 -1.92
CA LYS A 45 18.06 10.61 -1.05
C LYS A 45 16.84 9.93 -1.65
N LEU A 46 15.95 10.68 -2.33
CA LEU A 46 14.79 10.07 -2.99
C LEU A 46 15.21 9.12 -4.12
N ILE A 47 16.25 9.48 -4.89
CA ILE A 47 16.78 8.61 -5.95
C ILE A 47 17.48 7.39 -5.35
N GLU A 48 18.31 7.60 -4.32
CA GLU A 48 19.02 6.52 -3.60
C GLU A 48 18.05 5.50 -3.04
N MET A 49 16.93 5.96 -2.45
CA MET A 49 15.87 5.11 -1.92
C MET A 49 14.94 4.54 -3.01
N GLY A 50 15.16 4.86 -4.29
CA GLY A 50 14.33 4.45 -5.42
C GLY A 50 12.88 4.93 -5.34
N LEU A 51 12.68 6.12 -4.76
CA LEU A 51 11.40 6.81 -4.60
C LEU A 51 11.16 7.86 -5.70
N ALA A 52 12.20 8.23 -6.44
CA ALA A 52 12.14 9.13 -7.58
C ALA A 52 13.03 8.63 -8.73
N GLU A 53 12.68 9.03 -9.96
CA GLU A 53 13.53 8.81 -11.12
C GLU A 53 14.77 9.71 -11.05
N ALA A 54 15.94 9.15 -11.36
CA ALA A 54 17.10 9.95 -11.66
C ALA A 54 16.84 10.64 -13.00
N ASN A 55 16.71 11.97 -13.00
CA ASN A 55 16.65 12.74 -14.24
C ASN A 55 17.99 12.54 -14.97
N VAL A 56 18.00 11.69 -16.00
CA VAL A 56 19.10 11.64 -16.96
C VAL A 56 19.00 12.94 -17.75
N GLN A 57 19.84 13.92 -17.41
CA GLN A 57 20.11 15.05 -18.31
C GLN A 57 20.70 14.46 -19.60
N THR A 58 19.85 14.24 -20.60
CA THR A 58 20.33 14.06 -21.96
C THR A 58 20.80 15.43 -22.43
N ASP A 59 22.10 15.69 -22.28
CA ASP A 59 22.77 16.79 -22.95
C ASP A 59 22.55 16.68 -24.46
N THR A 60 21.53 17.37 -24.95
CA THR A 60 21.42 17.82 -26.34
C THR A 60 21.22 19.32 -26.26
N GLY A 61 22.34 20.03 -26.45
CA GLY A 61 22.42 21.46 -26.19
C GLY A 61 21.52 22.31 -27.09
N ASN A 62 21.01 23.39 -26.52
CA ASN A 62 21.38 24.73 -26.99
C ASN A 62 21.09 25.77 -25.90
N SER A 63 22.02 26.70 -25.74
CA SER A 63 22.01 27.85 -24.84
C SER A 63 20.70 28.64 -24.89
N HIS A 64 20.26 29.21 -23.76
CA HIS A 64 20.03 30.64 -23.53
C HIS A 64 19.65 30.83 -22.05
N GLY A 65 20.44 31.63 -21.34
CA GLY A 65 20.41 31.71 -19.90
C GLY A 65 19.17 32.39 -19.33
N ASN A 66 18.85 32.05 -18.09
CA ASN A 66 18.59 33.05 -17.07
C ASN A 66 18.98 32.48 -15.71
N GLY A 67 19.96 33.10 -15.06
CA GLY A 67 20.41 32.70 -13.74
C GLY A 67 19.35 33.02 -12.70
N TYR A 68 18.89 31.99 -11.97
CA TYR A 68 18.31 32.19 -10.66
C TYR A 68 19.34 31.77 -9.62
N ARG A 69 19.74 32.79 -8.86
CA ARG A 69 20.75 32.75 -7.81
C ARG A 69 20.33 31.80 -6.71
N ASP A 70 21.34 31.06 -6.28
CA ASP A 70 21.51 30.44 -4.97
C ASP A 70 21.20 31.46 -3.85
N GLU A 71 20.02 31.37 -3.23
CA GLU A 71 19.72 32.01 -1.95
C GLU A 71 19.00 31.02 -1.03
N ASP A 72 19.77 30.48 -0.09
CA ASP A 72 19.44 30.30 1.32
C ASP A 72 18.00 29.81 1.64
N MET A 73 17.68 28.57 1.27
CA MET A 73 16.52 27.86 1.85
C MET A 73 16.98 26.97 3.01
N ARG A 74 16.93 27.52 4.24
CA ARG A 74 16.96 26.74 5.48
C ARG A 74 15.84 25.69 5.44
N VAL A 75 16.22 24.44 5.21
CA VAL A 75 15.37 23.26 5.42
C VAL A 75 15.00 23.20 6.91
N PRO A 76 13.72 23.30 7.30
CA PRO A 76 13.36 23.05 8.70
C PRO A 76 13.51 21.56 9.00
N ASP A 77 14.42 21.24 9.92
CA ASP A 77 14.59 19.92 10.53
C ASP A 77 13.34 19.61 11.39
N ILE A 78 12.44 18.78 10.88
CA ILE A 78 11.26 18.32 11.63
C ILE A 78 11.75 17.30 12.66
N ARG A 79 12.03 17.76 13.87
CA ARG A 79 12.29 16.90 15.02
C ARG A 79 10.98 16.40 15.59
N ILE A 80 10.74 15.10 15.47
CA ILE A 80 9.63 14.43 16.15
C ILE A 80 10.09 14.17 17.59
N ASP A 81 9.63 15.01 18.54
CA ASP A 81 9.89 14.80 19.96
C ASP A 81 8.86 13.80 20.52
N VAL A 82 9.34 12.61 20.93
CA VAL A 82 8.48 11.59 21.54
C VAL A 82 8.39 11.90 23.04
N SER A 83 7.48 12.79 23.42
CA SER A 83 7.22 13.09 24.83
C SER A 83 6.48 11.90 25.50
N ASN A 84 7.23 10.99 26.12
CA ASN A 84 6.65 9.97 27.00
C ASN A 84 6.75 10.43 28.47
N PRO A 85 5.65 10.55 29.24
CA PRO A 85 5.75 10.83 30.66
C PRO A 85 6.42 9.65 31.38
N SER A 86 7.40 9.97 32.21
CA SER A 86 8.30 9.04 32.90
C SER A 86 7.57 8.03 33.78
N SER A 87 7.84 6.74 33.57
CA SER A 87 7.35 5.65 34.41
C SER A 87 8.21 5.48 35.66
N MET A 88 7.59 5.54 36.84
CA MET A 88 8.14 4.93 38.06
C MET A 88 8.11 3.40 37.91
N PRO A 89 9.08 2.64 38.47
CA PRO A 89 9.13 1.20 38.31
C PRO A 89 8.16 0.51 39.27
N SER A 90 7.34 -0.41 38.74
CA SER A 90 6.62 -1.40 39.54
C SER A 90 7.06 -2.80 39.07
N PRO A 91 7.39 -3.74 39.98
CA PRO A 91 7.93 -5.04 39.62
C PRO A 91 6.80 -6.01 39.28
N ASN A 92 7.03 -6.83 38.25
CA ASN A 92 6.17 -7.90 37.71
C ASN A 92 5.14 -7.48 36.65
N GLY A 93 5.58 -7.62 35.39
CA GLY A 93 4.70 -7.74 34.23
C GLY A 93 5.53 -8.20 33.03
N HIS A 94 5.24 -9.40 32.51
CA HIS A 94 5.77 -9.87 31.23
C HIS A 94 5.28 -8.92 30.11
N GLY A 95 6.09 -7.92 29.78
CA GLY A 95 5.85 -7.01 28.67
C GLY A 95 6.28 -7.65 27.36
N VAL A 96 5.30 -7.97 26.51
CA VAL A 96 5.55 -8.16 25.08
C VAL A 96 6.09 -6.84 24.54
N GLN A 97 7.36 -6.84 24.14
CA GLN A 97 8.02 -5.69 23.55
C GLN A 97 7.56 -5.56 22.09
N GLU A 98 6.50 -4.81 21.85
CA GLU A 98 6.12 -4.41 20.49
C GLU A 98 7.15 -3.39 19.97
N ASN A 99 8.06 -3.87 19.14
CA ASN A 99 9.18 -3.10 18.61
C ASN A 99 8.79 -2.38 17.31
N TRP A 100 7.94 -1.35 17.41
CA TRP A 100 7.56 -0.47 16.29
C TRP A 100 8.65 0.58 15.93
N GLY A 101 9.86 0.46 16.49
CA GLY A 101 10.89 1.50 16.41
C GLY A 101 12.06 1.22 15.47
N HIS A 102 12.05 0.13 14.71
CA HIS A 102 13.26 -0.32 14.01
C HIS A 102 13.06 -0.48 12.50
N PHE A 103 12.76 0.63 11.82
CA PHE A 103 12.84 0.74 10.37
C PHE A 103 14.32 0.89 9.98
N LYS A 104 15.02 -0.23 9.75
CA LYS A 104 16.42 -0.21 9.32
C LYS A 104 16.49 0.21 7.85
N VAL A 105 17.04 1.41 7.61
CA VAL A 105 17.37 1.97 6.29
C VAL A 105 18.22 1.02 5.43
N HIS A 106 18.93 0.08 6.07
CA HIS A 106 19.80 -0.89 5.38
C HIS A 106 19.08 -1.95 4.54
N ASP A 107 17.77 -2.13 4.68
CA ASP A 107 16.98 -3.08 3.87
C ASP A 107 16.65 -2.56 2.46
N PHE A 108 17.08 -1.33 2.12
CA PHE A 108 16.74 -0.68 0.86
C PHE A 108 17.75 -0.87 -0.28
N GLY A 109 18.99 -1.33 -0.03
CA GLY A 109 20.00 -1.38 -1.10
C GLY A 109 21.14 -2.35 -0.87
N GLY A 110 21.04 -3.54 -1.47
CA GLY A 110 22.24 -4.27 -1.86
C GLY A 110 22.85 -3.56 -3.07
N ARG A 111 24.15 -3.20 -2.99
CA ARG A 111 24.91 -2.65 -4.12
C ARG A 111 24.82 -3.60 -5.31
N THR A 112 24.08 -3.22 -6.34
CA THR A 112 24.19 -3.83 -7.67
C THR A 112 24.69 -2.77 -8.63
N GLU A 113 25.94 -2.89 -9.03
CA GLU A 113 26.52 -2.15 -10.14
C GLU A 113 25.77 -2.51 -11.43
N GLY A 114 25.10 -1.52 -12.03
CA GLY A 114 24.38 -1.68 -13.29
C GLY A 114 23.31 -0.60 -13.42
N HIS A 115 23.49 0.33 -14.36
CA HIS A 115 22.59 1.46 -14.61
C HIS A 115 21.25 1.00 -15.21
N SER A 116 20.40 0.38 -14.39
CA SER A 116 18.97 0.18 -14.67
C SER A 116 18.18 1.13 -13.78
N LYS A 117 17.11 1.73 -14.29
CA LYS A 117 16.35 2.80 -13.62
C LYS A 117 15.89 2.31 -12.22
N PRO A 118 16.49 2.78 -11.11
CA PRO A 118 16.25 2.20 -9.78
C PRO A 118 14.78 2.29 -9.39
N PHE A 119 14.13 3.40 -9.76
CA PHE A 119 12.72 3.64 -9.51
C PHE A 119 11.79 2.61 -10.16
N HIS A 120 11.84 2.41 -11.48
CA HIS A 120 10.91 1.50 -12.15
C HIS A 120 11.12 0.06 -11.74
N GLU A 121 12.36 -0.35 -11.51
CA GLU A 121 12.65 -1.70 -11.02
C GLU A 121 12.08 -1.90 -9.61
N MET A 122 12.29 -0.94 -8.71
CA MET A 122 11.75 -1.00 -7.35
C MET A 122 10.22 -0.95 -7.34
N MET A 123 9.62 -0.13 -8.19
CA MET A 123 8.17 -0.11 -8.38
C MET A 123 7.67 -1.45 -8.91
N HIS A 124 8.28 -2.03 -9.94
CA HIS A 124 7.88 -3.34 -10.45
C HIS A 124 8.00 -4.43 -9.38
N LYS A 125 9.12 -4.48 -8.65
CA LYS A 125 9.33 -5.41 -7.53
C LYS A 125 8.27 -5.25 -6.44
N ALA A 126 7.86 -4.02 -6.13
CA ALA A 126 6.80 -3.75 -5.16
C ALA A 126 5.41 -4.18 -5.67
N HIS A 127 5.15 -4.03 -6.97
CA HIS A 127 3.89 -4.47 -7.59
C HIS A 127 3.69 -5.98 -7.52
N VAL A 128 4.77 -6.75 -7.65
CA VAL A 128 4.76 -8.23 -7.57
C VAL A 128 5.08 -8.77 -6.17
N ALA A 129 5.37 -7.88 -5.22
CA ALA A 129 5.75 -8.25 -3.86
C ALA A 129 4.72 -9.17 -3.21
N ARG A 130 5.16 -10.10 -2.36
CA ARG A 130 4.22 -10.93 -1.60
C ARG A 130 3.26 -10.06 -0.78
N ILE A 131 1.98 -10.43 -0.78
CA ILE A 131 0.97 -9.86 0.14
C ILE A 131 0.79 -10.81 1.31
N HIS A 132 0.62 -10.22 2.48
CA HIS A 132 0.54 -10.93 3.74
C HIS A 132 -0.91 -11.03 4.22
N ASP A 133 -1.28 -12.17 4.80
CA ASP A 133 -2.57 -12.38 5.46
C ASP A 133 -2.34 -12.70 6.94
N SER A 134 -2.76 -11.80 7.83
CA SER A 134 -2.60 -11.95 9.28
C SER A 134 -3.37 -13.13 9.88
N LEU A 135 -4.28 -13.74 9.11
CA LEU A 135 -5.03 -14.94 9.47
C LEU A 135 -4.43 -16.22 8.87
N GLU A 136 -3.38 -16.13 8.06
CA GLU A 136 -2.71 -17.27 7.45
C GLU A 136 -1.37 -17.54 8.15
N PHE A 137 -1.10 -18.80 8.44
CA PHE A 137 0.21 -19.20 8.97
C PHE A 137 1.28 -18.98 7.89
N SER A 138 2.52 -18.73 8.32
CA SER A 138 3.66 -18.45 7.43
C SER A 138 3.47 -17.31 6.43
N SER A 139 2.51 -16.40 6.70
CA SER A 139 2.17 -15.21 5.90
C SER A 139 2.56 -13.90 6.58
N GLY A 140 3.78 -13.87 7.15
CA GLY A 140 4.39 -12.68 7.75
C GLY A 140 4.31 -12.59 9.27
N LEU A 141 3.33 -13.24 9.91
CA LEU A 141 3.21 -13.31 11.37
C LEU A 141 3.66 -14.66 11.93
N GLY A 142 4.15 -14.63 13.17
CA GLY A 142 4.36 -15.83 13.98
C GLY A 142 3.04 -16.54 14.32
N THR A 143 3.14 -17.79 14.78
CA THR A 143 1.98 -18.65 15.05
C THR A 143 1.02 -18.11 16.11
N ILE A 144 1.55 -17.58 17.22
CA ILE A 144 0.75 -17.05 18.33
C ILE A 144 -0.06 -15.80 17.92
N PRO A 145 0.52 -14.80 17.23
CA PRO A 145 -0.25 -13.70 16.66
C PRO A 145 -1.38 -14.16 15.72
N VAL A 146 -1.10 -15.09 14.80
CA VAL A 146 -2.12 -15.61 13.86
C VAL A 146 -3.29 -16.27 14.61
N LEU A 147 -3.01 -17.08 15.63
CA LEU A 147 -4.04 -17.69 16.46
C LEU A 147 -4.88 -16.65 17.21
N SER A 148 -4.24 -15.59 17.71
CA SER A 148 -4.93 -14.49 18.40
C SER A 148 -5.86 -13.74 17.47
N TRP A 149 -5.41 -13.43 16.24
CA TRP A 149 -6.26 -12.82 15.22
C TRP A 149 -7.42 -13.73 14.81
N LYS A 150 -7.17 -15.04 14.61
CA LYS A 150 -8.24 -16.01 14.36
C LYS A 150 -9.26 -16.08 15.50
N PHE A 151 -8.83 -15.98 16.75
CA PHE A 151 -9.74 -15.93 17.89
C PHE A 151 -10.60 -14.67 17.88
N MET A 152 -9.99 -13.51 17.58
CA MET A 152 -10.72 -12.24 17.49
C MET A 152 -11.80 -12.23 16.40
N GLU A 153 -11.66 -13.03 15.34
CA GLU A 153 -12.70 -13.20 14.31
C GLU A 153 -14.00 -13.77 14.86
N TYR A 154 -13.98 -14.39 16.04
CA TYR A 154 -15.17 -14.93 16.72
C TYR A 154 -15.83 -13.93 17.69
N LEU A 155 -15.31 -12.71 17.80
CA LEU A 155 -15.84 -11.69 18.70
C LEU A 155 -16.76 -10.70 17.95
N PRO A 156 -17.92 -10.33 18.53
CA PRO A 156 -18.92 -9.48 17.86
C PRO A 156 -18.57 -7.99 17.95
N PHE A 157 -17.43 -7.61 17.37
CA PHE A 157 -17.03 -6.22 17.25
C PHE A 157 -17.94 -5.47 16.28
N ARG A 158 -18.29 -4.23 16.65
CA ARG A 158 -19.08 -3.35 15.80
C ARG A 158 -18.24 -2.92 14.60
N ARG A 159 -18.74 -3.19 13.39
CA ARG A 159 -18.11 -2.77 12.12
C ARG A 159 -19.13 -2.14 11.17
N MET A 160 -18.66 -1.44 10.15
CA MET A 160 -19.52 -0.87 9.11
C MET A 160 -19.66 -1.87 7.95
N ASP A 161 -20.90 -2.11 7.54
CA ASP A 161 -21.27 -2.97 6.39
C ASP A 161 -21.85 -2.09 5.28
N LEU A 162 -21.54 -2.41 4.02
CA LEU A 162 -22.12 -1.73 2.88
C LEU A 162 -23.46 -2.37 2.54
N ARG A 163 -24.52 -1.57 2.53
CA ARG A 163 -25.85 -2.04 2.13
C ARG A 163 -26.03 -1.99 0.61
N PRO A 164 -27.00 -2.76 0.07
CA PRO A 164 -27.35 -2.68 -1.35
C PRO A 164 -27.78 -1.28 -1.81
N ASP A 165 -28.31 -0.46 -0.90
CA ASP A 165 -28.67 0.94 -1.15
C ASP A 165 -27.45 1.89 -1.19
N GLY A 166 -26.23 1.38 -1.00
CA GLY A 166 -24.99 2.16 -0.95
C GLY A 166 -24.71 2.83 0.40
N SER A 167 -25.61 2.71 1.38
CA SER A 167 -25.41 3.27 2.73
C SER A 167 -24.52 2.38 3.60
N TRP A 168 -23.77 3.00 4.50
CA TRP A 168 -22.96 2.29 5.49
C TRP A 168 -23.71 2.21 6.81
N LYS A 169 -23.93 1.01 7.34
CA LYS A 169 -24.56 0.84 8.67
C LYS A 169 -23.71 -0.01 9.62
N PRO A 170 -23.75 0.32 10.92
CA PRO A 170 -23.06 -0.47 11.92
C PRO A 170 -23.74 -1.83 12.09
N ILE A 171 -22.97 -2.90 12.02
CA ILE A 171 -23.40 -4.27 12.32
C ILE A 171 -22.49 -4.89 13.38
N ARG A 172 -23.00 -5.90 14.08
CA ARG A 172 -22.21 -6.81 14.92
C ARG A 172 -22.22 -8.25 14.40
N TRP A 173 -23.27 -8.58 13.64
CA TRP A 173 -23.50 -9.89 13.05
C TRP A 173 -23.73 -9.74 11.55
N PRO A 174 -23.27 -10.70 10.72
CA PRO A 174 -22.48 -11.89 11.07
C PRO A 174 -21.10 -11.54 11.63
N LEU A 175 -20.39 -12.48 12.26
CA LEU A 175 -19.01 -12.26 12.69
C LEU A 175 -18.10 -12.00 11.49
N PRO A 176 -16.95 -11.31 11.65
CA PRO A 176 -16.12 -10.97 10.51
C PRO A 176 -15.56 -12.19 9.79
N GLY A 177 -15.21 -13.29 10.48
CA GLY A 177 -14.82 -14.56 9.85
C GLY A 177 -13.66 -14.46 8.85
N GLY A 178 -12.87 -13.39 8.95
CA GLY A 178 -11.86 -12.98 7.99
C GLY A 178 -12.43 -12.71 6.58
N GLU A 179 -13.70 -12.36 6.45
CA GLU A 179 -14.28 -11.99 5.16
C GLU A 179 -13.65 -10.69 4.62
N THR A 180 -13.58 -10.60 3.29
CA THR A 180 -13.15 -9.37 2.63
C THR A 180 -14.14 -8.25 2.85
N ARG A 181 -13.65 -7.02 3.05
CA ARG A 181 -14.54 -5.85 3.23
C ARG A 181 -15.23 -5.48 1.93
N ASP A 182 -16.44 -4.96 2.09
CA ASP A 182 -17.24 -4.44 1.00
C ASP A 182 -16.61 -3.20 0.39
N ILE A 183 -16.79 -3.07 -0.92
CA ILE A 183 -16.28 -1.96 -1.69
C ILE A 183 -17.44 -1.42 -2.53
N PRO A 184 -17.76 -0.11 -2.43
CA PRO A 184 -18.80 0.49 -3.25
C PRO A 184 -18.39 0.47 -4.73
N HIS A 185 -19.37 0.45 -5.64
CA HIS A 185 -19.12 0.42 -7.08
C HIS A 185 -18.37 1.68 -7.58
N THR A 186 -18.49 2.80 -6.86
CA THR A 186 -17.77 4.05 -7.12
C THR A 186 -16.35 4.09 -6.55
N ALA A 187 -15.87 3.00 -5.93
CA ALA A 187 -14.57 3.00 -5.30
C ALA A 187 -13.44 3.18 -6.32
N ARG A 188 -12.52 4.08 -5.96
CA ARG A 188 -11.29 4.33 -6.71
C ARG A 188 -10.20 3.39 -6.21
N ILE A 189 -9.66 2.56 -7.09
CA ILE A 189 -8.57 1.63 -6.78
C ILE A 189 -7.28 2.09 -7.45
N HIS A 190 -6.16 1.87 -6.77
CA HIS A 190 -4.85 2.18 -7.32
C HIS A 190 -4.47 1.16 -8.39
N GLY A 191 -3.77 1.61 -9.44
CA GLY A 191 -3.38 0.80 -10.58
C GLY A 191 -2.54 -0.43 -10.24
N SER A 192 -1.87 -0.42 -9.09
CA SER A 192 -1.11 -1.59 -8.62
C SER A 192 -1.97 -2.84 -8.45
N VAL A 193 -3.23 -2.68 -8.07
CA VAL A 193 -4.20 -3.78 -7.92
C VAL A 193 -4.50 -4.41 -9.29
N ILE A 194 -4.75 -3.57 -10.30
CA ILE A 194 -5.02 -4.02 -11.68
C ILE A 194 -3.80 -4.71 -12.27
N ARG A 195 -2.61 -4.11 -12.12
CA ARG A 195 -1.36 -4.68 -12.63
C ARG A 195 -1.11 -6.08 -12.05
N ARG A 196 -1.35 -6.26 -10.75
CA ARG A 196 -1.19 -7.58 -10.15
C ARG A 196 -2.24 -8.57 -10.64
N MET A 197 -3.52 -8.20 -10.72
CA MET A 197 -4.55 -9.12 -11.25
C MET A 197 -4.24 -9.58 -12.68
N LYS A 198 -3.51 -8.78 -13.47
CA LYS A 198 -3.04 -9.15 -14.82
C LYS A 198 -1.79 -10.04 -14.83
N GLN A 199 -0.96 -9.99 -13.78
CA GLN A 199 0.33 -10.67 -13.72
C GLN A 199 0.29 -11.97 -12.91
N ASP A 200 -0.62 -12.05 -11.96
CA ASP A 200 -0.78 -13.19 -11.04
C ASP A 200 -2.21 -13.74 -11.13
N ASP A 201 -2.36 -14.88 -11.80
CA ASP A 201 -3.65 -15.58 -11.95
C ASP A 201 -4.22 -16.08 -10.61
N THR A 202 -3.38 -16.17 -9.57
CA THR A 202 -3.82 -16.54 -8.22
C THR A 202 -4.39 -15.37 -7.44
N TYR A 203 -4.00 -14.15 -7.77
CA TYR A 203 -4.49 -12.94 -7.14
C TYR A 203 -5.85 -12.51 -7.73
N ARG A 204 -6.92 -13.07 -7.18
CA ARG A 204 -8.30 -12.84 -7.65
C ARG A 204 -9.22 -12.33 -6.54
N PRO A 205 -9.08 -11.07 -6.09
CA PRO A 205 -9.86 -10.51 -4.99
C PRO A 205 -11.37 -10.50 -5.30
N GLY A 206 -12.15 -11.32 -4.58
CA GLY A 206 -13.58 -11.51 -4.85
C GLY A 206 -14.42 -10.24 -4.68
N ASN A 207 -14.12 -9.45 -3.64
CA ASN A 207 -14.79 -8.17 -3.37
C ASN A 207 -14.56 -7.10 -4.46
N LEU A 208 -13.49 -7.19 -5.24
CA LEU A 208 -13.20 -6.27 -6.34
C LEU A 208 -13.81 -6.76 -7.66
N ILE A 209 -13.57 -8.04 -8.00
CA ILE A 209 -13.99 -8.62 -9.28
C ILE A 209 -15.52 -8.74 -9.34
N ILE A 210 -16.13 -9.32 -8.31
CA ILE A 210 -17.59 -9.55 -8.27
C ILE A 210 -18.29 -8.34 -7.63
N GLY A 211 -17.78 -7.86 -6.49
CA GLY A 211 -18.39 -6.75 -5.76
C GLY A 211 -19.68 -7.17 -5.02
N GLY A 212 -20.55 -6.20 -4.73
CA GLY A 212 -21.89 -6.49 -4.21
C GLY A 212 -21.97 -6.87 -2.73
N GLY A 213 -21.14 -6.24 -1.88
CA GLY A 213 -21.22 -6.47 -0.43
C GLY A 213 -20.45 -7.70 0.07
N GLY A 214 -19.41 -8.13 -0.67
CA GLY A 214 -18.14 -8.70 -0.18
C GLY A 214 -18.14 -9.99 0.65
N ARG A 215 -19.31 -10.44 1.10
CA ARG A 215 -19.48 -11.65 1.91
C ARG A 215 -19.56 -12.90 1.05
N GLY A 216 -18.97 -13.97 1.57
CA GLY A 216 -19.07 -15.30 0.97
C GLY A 216 -18.04 -15.66 -0.11
N LEU A 217 -17.19 -14.74 -0.60
CA LEU A 217 -16.18 -15.11 -1.60
C LEU A 217 -14.87 -14.30 -1.53
N ARG A 218 -13.85 -14.85 -0.85
CA ARG A 218 -12.50 -14.26 -0.80
C ARG A 218 -11.81 -14.24 -2.17
N ARG A 219 -11.94 -15.32 -2.96
CA ARG A 219 -11.28 -15.48 -4.26
C ARG A 219 -12.31 -15.69 -5.38
N ALA A 220 -12.29 -14.83 -6.39
CA ALA A 220 -13.21 -14.91 -7.53
C ALA A 220 -12.90 -16.12 -8.45
N PRO A 221 -13.93 -16.83 -8.96
CA PRO A 221 -13.76 -17.84 -10.01
C PRO A 221 -13.13 -17.26 -11.27
N GLU A 222 -12.45 -18.11 -12.04
CA GLU A 222 -11.77 -17.74 -13.29
C GLU A 222 -12.70 -17.14 -14.35
N LEU A 223 -13.96 -17.59 -14.39
CA LEU A 223 -14.96 -17.14 -15.37
C LEU A 223 -15.19 -15.62 -15.41
N TYR A 224 -14.98 -14.93 -14.28
CA TYR A 224 -15.19 -13.48 -14.18
C TYR A 224 -13.99 -12.67 -14.67
N GLY A 225 -12.90 -13.31 -15.10
CA GLY A 225 -11.67 -12.62 -15.50
C GLY A 225 -11.17 -11.70 -14.37
N ILE A 226 -10.70 -10.52 -14.70
CA ILE A 226 -10.31 -9.52 -13.68
C ILE A 226 -11.45 -8.53 -13.38
N GLY A 227 -12.65 -8.73 -13.95
CA GLY A 227 -13.74 -7.75 -13.97
C GLY A 227 -13.52 -6.63 -15.01
N GLU A 228 -14.51 -5.76 -15.14
CA GLU A 228 -14.46 -4.60 -16.05
C GLU A 228 -14.00 -3.34 -15.32
N TRP A 229 -12.91 -2.73 -15.80
CA TRP A 229 -12.28 -1.58 -15.17
C TRP A 229 -12.00 -0.48 -16.19
N GLU A 230 -12.17 0.76 -15.74
CA GLU A 230 -11.86 1.97 -16.49
C GLU A 230 -10.82 2.81 -15.75
N CYS A 231 -9.77 3.24 -16.46
CA CYS A 231 -8.75 4.11 -15.91
C CYS A 231 -9.26 5.55 -15.93
N VAL A 232 -9.40 6.16 -14.76
CA VAL A 232 -9.98 7.51 -14.62
C VAL A 232 -8.92 8.59 -14.44
N GLU A 233 -7.71 8.24 -13.99
CA GLU A 233 -6.61 9.18 -13.76
C GLU A 233 -5.26 8.49 -13.93
N GLY A 234 -4.23 9.26 -14.33
CA GLY A 234 -2.84 8.82 -14.28
C GLY A 234 -2.52 7.61 -15.17
N SER A 235 -3.20 7.46 -16.31
CA SER A 235 -3.04 6.31 -17.20
C SER A 235 -1.57 6.08 -17.57
N GLY A 236 -1.06 4.88 -17.30
CA GLY A 236 0.33 4.50 -17.57
C GLY A 236 1.32 4.88 -16.47
N ASP A 237 0.97 5.74 -15.51
CA ASP A 237 1.85 6.08 -14.38
C ASP A 237 1.83 4.95 -13.32
N PRO A 238 2.97 4.41 -12.87
CA PRO A 238 3.00 3.35 -11.87
C PRO A 238 2.55 3.78 -10.45
N VAL A 239 2.39 5.08 -10.20
CA VAL A 239 2.11 5.69 -8.88
C VAL A 239 0.78 6.42 -8.85
N ASP A 240 0.42 7.15 -9.91
CA ASP A 240 -0.78 7.98 -9.92
C ASP A 240 -1.98 7.32 -10.64
N GLU A 241 -1.80 6.12 -11.18
CA GLU A 241 -2.88 5.46 -11.92
C GLU A 241 -4.03 5.06 -11.00
N VAL A 242 -5.24 5.51 -11.36
CA VAL A 242 -6.47 5.23 -10.62
C VAL A 242 -7.52 4.62 -11.55
N TRP A 243 -8.14 3.55 -11.09
CA TRP A 243 -9.19 2.83 -11.81
C TRP A 243 -10.49 2.82 -11.02
N VAL A 244 -11.60 2.73 -11.74
CA VAL A 244 -12.95 2.53 -11.19
C VAL A 244 -13.59 1.36 -11.92
N LYS A 245 -14.44 0.60 -11.23
CA LYS A 245 -15.18 -0.50 -11.84
C LYS A 245 -16.16 0.08 -12.86
N LYS A 246 -16.18 -0.47 -14.07
CA LYS A 246 -17.18 -0.06 -15.05
C LYS A 246 -18.55 -0.43 -14.49
N ALA A 247 -19.45 0.54 -14.36
CA ALA A 247 -20.79 0.26 -13.89
C ALA A 247 -21.41 -0.77 -14.84
N ALA A 248 -21.84 -1.92 -14.31
CA ALA A 248 -22.74 -2.77 -15.06
C ALA A 248 -23.95 -1.89 -15.38
N SER A 249 -24.29 -1.72 -16.66
CA SER A 249 -25.59 -1.18 -17.03
C SER A 249 -26.64 -1.91 -16.20
N PRO A 250 -27.61 -1.21 -15.58
CA PRO A 250 -28.66 -1.89 -14.86
C PRO A 250 -29.27 -2.90 -15.84
N VAL A 251 -29.10 -4.19 -15.53
CA VAL A 251 -29.84 -5.23 -16.22
C VAL A 251 -31.28 -4.98 -15.82
N ASP A 252 -32.08 -4.52 -16.77
CA ASP A 252 -33.53 -4.38 -16.62
C ASP A 252 -34.06 -5.68 -16.01
N GLN A 253 -34.60 -5.58 -14.79
CA GLN A 253 -35.44 -6.61 -14.18
C GLN A 253 -36.87 -6.46 -14.68
#